data_AF-A0A956JM68-F1
#
_entry.id   AF-A0A956JM68-F1
#
_cell.length_a   1.000
_cell.length_b   1.000
_cell.length_c   1.000
_cell.angle_alpha   90.00
_cell.angle_beta   90.00
_cell.angle_gamma   90.00
#
_symmetry.space_group_name_H-M   'P 1'
#
loop_
_entity.id
_entity.type
_entity.pdbx_description
1 polymer ?
#
loop_
_entity_poly.entity_id
_entity_poly.type
_entity_poly.pdbx_seq_one_letter_code
_entity_poly.pdbx_strand_id
1 'polypeptide(L)'
;ESVMGDVDQKPAFRLLQGARYLKDNRLLPKGWDAALADASEIAAVGVDGDPDFTGGGDVTRYRIAAPAASGPYRITAELCYQTLGARFAAELFAIDAPEVRAFERMFSRAERAPVIVDAASVTAN
;
A
#
# COMPACT_ATOMS: atom_id res chain seq x y z
N GLU A 1 1.59 0.11 2.14
CA GLU A 1 2.58 -0.87 2.66
C GLU A 1 3.92 -0.17 2.75
N SER A 2 4.59 -0.30 3.89
CA SER A 2 5.90 0.32 4.11
C SER A 2 7.00 -0.48 3.43
N VAL A 3 8.03 0.20 2.92
CA VAL A 3 9.20 -0.41 2.31
C VAL A 3 10.41 -0.05 3.16
N MET A 4 11.02 -1.06 3.78
CA MET A 4 12.29 -0.90 4.47
C MET A 4 13.45 -0.81 3.47
N GLY A 5 14.49 -0.07 3.82
CA GLY A 5 15.75 0.00 3.09
C GLY A 5 16.93 -0.38 3.98
N ASP A 6 17.98 -0.90 3.36
CA ASP A 6 19.24 -1.22 4.00
C ASP A 6 20.18 -0.01 4.12
N VAL A 7 21.42 -0.30 4.55
CA VAL A 7 22.48 0.71 4.69
C VAL A 7 22.83 1.41 3.37
N ASP A 8 22.62 0.73 2.23
CA ASP A 8 22.93 1.17 0.88
C ASP A 8 21.70 1.78 0.14
N GLN A 9 20.60 2.04 0.86
CA GLN A 9 19.33 2.53 0.30
C GLN A 9 18.64 1.55 -0.66
N LYS A 10 19.03 0.27 -0.65
CA LYS A 10 18.33 -0.76 -1.42
C LYS A 10 17.17 -1.28 -0.58
N PRO A 11 16.05 -1.67 -1.21
CA PRO A 11 14.96 -2.25 -0.46
C PRO A 11 15.38 -3.53 0.28
N ALA A 12 14.94 -3.62 1.53
CA ALA A 12 15.26 -4.71 2.44
C ALA A 12 13.98 -5.38 2.92
N PHE A 13 13.99 -6.72 2.93
CA PHE A 13 12.86 -7.54 3.38
C PHE A 13 13.27 -8.55 4.47
N ARG A 14 14.56 -8.63 4.79
CA ARG A 14 15.07 -9.38 5.94
C ARG A 14 15.18 -8.44 7.13
N LEU A 15 14.66 -8.87 8.28
CA LEU A 15 14.61 -8.05 9.50
C LEU A 15 15.96 -7.40 9.85
N LEU A 16 17.05 -8.17 9.80
CA LEU A 16 18.40 -7.68 10.16
C LEU A 16 19.05 -6.77 9.11
N GLN A 17 18.44 -6.60 7.93
CA GLN A 17 18.92 -5.69 6.90
C GLN A 17 18.22 -4.33 6.96
N GLY A 18 17.10 -4.20 7.68
CA GLY A 18 16.35 -2.95 7.77
C GLY A 18 17.13 -1.88 8.54
N ALA A 19 17.36 -0.73 7.91
CA ALA A 19 18.03 0.42 8.51
C ALA A 19 17.12 1.67 8.57
N ARG A 20 16.21 1.84 7.61
CA ARG A 20 15.29 2.99 7.51
C ARG A 20 14.08 2.66 6.65
N TYR A 21 13.06 3.50 6.64
CA TYR A 21 12.01 3.44 5.62
C TYR A 21 12.46 4.15 4.34
N LEU A 22 12.33 3.49 3.19
CA LEU A 22 12.41 4.12 1.86
C LEU A 22 11.06 4.66 1.41
N LYS A 23 9.99 4.04 1.94
CA LYS A 23 8.62 4.48 1.75
C LYS A 23 7.81 4.07 2.96
N ASP A 24 6.95 4.96 3.40
CA ASP A 24 5.96 4.68 4.42
C ASP A 24 4.75 5.60 4.23
N ASN A 25 3.80 5.18 3.40
CA ASN A 25 2.60 5.96 3.08
C ASN A 25 1.38 5.49 3.88
N ARG A 26 1.58 5.11 5.14
CA ARG A 26 0.47 4.82 6.06
C ARG A 26 -0.33 6.11 6.27
N LEU A 27 -1.66 6.03 6.18
CA LEU A 27 -2.51 7.16 6.53
C LEU A 27 -2.24 7.55 7.98
N LEU A 28 -1.95 8.83 8.18
CA LEU A 28 -1.64 9.39 9.50
C LEU A 28 -2.93 9.52 10.30
N PRO A 29 -2.88 9.43 11.65
CA PRO A 29 -4.07 9.55 12.46
C PRO A 29 -4.70 10.94 12.32
N LYS A 30 -6.02 11.01 12.53
CA LYS A 30 -6.73 12.28 12.59
C LYS A 30 -6.10 13.17 13.67
N GLY A 31 -5.74 14.40 13.31
CA GLY A 31 -5.09 15.36 14.21
C GLY A 31 -3.56 15.30 14.22
N TRP A 32 -2.95 14.44 13.39
CA TRP A 32 -1.52 14.54 13.12
C TRP A 32 -1.19 15.89 12.43
N ASP A 33 -0.10 16.50 12.85
CA ASP A 33 0.40 17.79 12.35
C ASP A 33 1.94 17.75 12.32
N ALA A 34 2.54 18.29 11.26
CA ALA A 34 3.99 18.36 11.08
C ALA A 34 4.69 19.27 12.12
N ALA A 35 3.95 20.12 12.82
CA ALA A 35 4.45 20.99 13.89
C ALA A 35 4.54 20.30 15.26
N LEU A 36 4.09 19.04 15.40
CA LEU A 36 4.28 18.28 16.63
C LEU A 36 5.77 18.04 16.88
N ALA A 37 6.19 18.04 18.15
CA ALA A 37 7.59 17.92 18.53
C ALA A 37 8.27 16.66 17.95
N ASP A 38 7.55 15.54 17.95
CA ASP A 38 8.05 14.24 17.46
C ASP A 38 7.56 13.92 16.04
N ALA A 39 7.02 14.90 15.31
CA ALA A 39 6.40 14.67 14.00
C ALA A 39 7.35 13.99 13.01
N SER A 40 8.64 14.30 13.06
CA SER A 40 9.66 13.72 12.18
C SER A 40 9.93 12.23 12.42
N GLU A 41 9.67 11.72 13.63
CA GLU A 41 9.86 10.29 13.95
C GLU A 41 8.67 9.43 13.49
N ILE A 42 7.50 10.04 13.38
CA ILE A 42 6.24 9.36 13.03
C ILE A 42 5.66 9.82 11.68
N ALA A 43 6.39 10.65 10.95
CA ALA A 43 5.99 11.15 9.63
C ALA A 43 5.94 10.01 8.61
N ALA A 44 5.04 10.17 7.63
CA ALA A 44 5.07 9.36 6.43
C ALA A 44 6.38 9.61 5.64
N VAL A 45 6.83 8.58 4.90
CA VAL A 45 8.03 8.65 4.06
C VAL A 45 7.63 8.48 2.60
N GLY A 46 8.15 9.34 1.72
CA GLY A 46 7.89 9.29 0.29
C GLY A 46 6.54 9.87 -0.13
N VAL A 47 6.05 10.87 0.62
CA VAL A 47 4.86 11.69 0.29
C VAL A 47 5.26 13.10 -0.17
N ASP A 48 6.52 13.28 -0.58
CA ASP A 48 7.03 14.56 -1.03
C ASP A 48 6.27 15.06 -2.28
N GLY A 49 5.79 16.31 -2.22
CA GLY A 49 5.01 16.92 -3.30
C GLY A 49 3.52 16.57 -3.29
N ASP A 50 3.04 15.92 -2.23
CA ASP A 50 1.63 15.59 -2.00
C ASP A 50 1.07 16.47 -0.85
N PRO A 51 0.52 17.65 -1.15
CA PRO A 51 0.08 18.60 -0.12
C PRO A 51 -1.23 18.20 0.57
N ASP A 52 -2.00 17.28 0.01
CA ASP A 52 -3.26 16.77 0.58
C ASP A 52 -3.08 15.48 1.38
N PHE A 53 -1.89 14.87 1.38
CA PHE A 53 -1.50 13.86 2.36
C PHE A 53 -1.35 14.47 3.77
N THR A 54 -2.43 14.41 4.55
CA THR A 54 -2.53 15.08 5.86
C THR A 54 -3.01 14.12 6.95
N GLY A 55 -3.10 14.61 8.19
CA GLY A 55 -3.66 13.83 9.30
C GLY A 55 -5.09 13.37 9.03
N GLY A 56 -5.26 12.06 8.83
CA GLY A 56 -6.56 11.41 8.65
C GLY A 56 -6.99 11.19 7.20
N GLY A 57 -6.20 11.58 6.19
CA GLY A 57 -6.61 11.35 4.80
C GLY A 57 -5.64 11.84 3.73
N ASP A 58 -5.99 11.48 2.50
CA ASP A 58 -5.33 11.84 1.25
C ASP A 58 -6.39 11.78 0.11
N VAL A 59 -6.21 12.53 -0.98
CA VAL A 59 -7.11 12.55 -2.13
C VAL A 59 -6.37 12.18 -3.42
N THR A 60 -6.60 10.96 -3.90
CA THR A 60 -6.06 10.50 -5.18
C THR A 60 -7.03 10.75 -6.34
N ARG A 61 -6.51 11.19 -7.49
CA ARG A 61 -7.30 11.46 -8.70
C ARG A 61 -6.99 10.46 -9.81
N TYR A 62 -8.02 9.81 -10.31
CA TYR A 62 -7.95 8.87 -11.43
C TYR A 62 -8.65 9.45 -12.66
N ARG A 63 -8.08 9.21 -13.84
CA ARG A 63 -8.71 9.49 -15.13
C ARG A 63 -8.81 8.19 -15.91
N ILE A 64 -10.04 7.78 -16.21
CA ILE A 64 -10.33 6.53 -16.88
C ILE A 64 -11.08 6.87 -18.17
N ALA A 65 -10.72 6.22 -19.28
CA ALA A 65 -11.44 6.39 -20.53
C ALA A 65 -12.82 5.72 -20.42
N ALA A 66 -13.88 6.47 -20.69
CA ALA A 66 -15.24 5.93 -20.69
C ALA A 66 -15.51 5.15 -21.99
N PRO A 67 -16.24 4.02 -21.95
CA PRO A 67 -16.73 3.33 -23.14
C PRO A 67 -17.54 4.26 -24.05
N ALA A 68 -17.44 4.11 -25.38
CA ALA A 68 -18.01 5.08 -26.31
C ALA A 68 -19.56 5.11 -26.39
N ALA A 69 -20.24 4.08 -25.87
CA ALA A 69 -21.69 3.95 -25.97
C ALA A 69 -22.37 4.03 -24.59
N SER A 70 -22.82 5.26 -24.29
CA SER A 70 -23.91 5.64 -23.38
C SER A 70 -23.86 5.10 -21.95
N GLY A 71 -23.42 5.98 -21.05
CA GLY A 71 -23.80 5.91 -19.65
C GLY A 71 -25.33 5.92 -19.43
N PRO A 72 -25.77 5.99 -18.17
CA PRO A 72 -24.96 6.36 -17.01
C PRO A 72 -23.93 5.29 -16.62
N TYR A 73 -22.71 5.71 -16.30
CA TYR A 73 -21.64 4.86 -15.77
C TYR A 73 -21.79 4.74 -14.26
N ARG A 74 -21.77 3.50 -13.76
CA ARG A 74 -21.56 3.24 -12.33
C ARG A 74 -20.07 3.11 -12.07
N ILE A 75 -19.55 3.97 -11.22
CA ILE A 75 -18.16 3.94 -10.77
C ILE A 75 -18.19 3.48 -9.31
N THR A 76 -17.44 2.42 -9.02
CA THR A 76 -17.27 1.88 -7.66
C THR A 76 -15.79 1.94 -7.29
N ALA A 77 -15.49 2.49 -6.13
CA ALA A 77 -14.16 2.47 -5.52
C ALA A 77 -14.20 1.61 -4.27
N GLU A 78 -13.26 0.66 -4.15
CA GLU A 78 -13.19 -0.30 -3.04
C GLU A 78 -11.85 -0.17 -2.33
N LEU A 79 -11.89 -0.04 -1.00
CA LEU A 79 -10.71 -0.13 -0.17
C LEU A 79 -10.41 -1.61 0.11
N CYS A 80 -9.39 -2.13 -0.57
CA CYS A 80 -8.99 -3.53 -0.47
C CYS A 80 -7.88 -3.72 0.57
N TYR A 81 -8.07 -4.68 1.48
CA TYR A 81 -7.03 -5.18 2.37
C TYR A 81 -6.52 -6.55 1.91
N GLN A 82 -5.20 -6.73 2.01
CA GLN A 82 -4.52 -7.99 1.81
C GLN A 82 -3.58 -8.25 2.97
N THR A 83 -3.60 -9.47 3.50
CA THR A 83 -2.75 -9.86 4.64
C THR A 83 -1.27 -9.90 4.28
N LEU A 84 -0.94 -10.22 3.02
CA LEU A 84 0.43 -10.34 2.54
C LEU A 84 0.64 -9.42 1.34
N GLY A 85 1.63 -8.53 1.43
CA GLY A 85 2.01 -7.67 0.31
C GLY A 85 2.59 -8.49 -0.85
N ALA A 86 2.21 -8.14 -2.08
CA ALA A 86 2.67 -8.85 -3.28
C ALA A 86 4.20 -8.81 -3.44
N ARG A 87 4.82 -7.68 -3.08
CA ARG A 87 6.27 -7.51 -3.09
C ARG A 87 6.95 -8.46 -2.10
N PHE A 88 6.51 -8.46 -0.84
CA PHE A 88 7.07 -9.32 0.19
C PHE A 88 6.98 -10.79 -0.19
N ALA A 89 5.83 -11.21 -0.74
CA ALA A 89 5.65 -12.57 -1.26
C ALA A 89 6.69 -12.89 -2.36
N ALA A 90 6.85 -12.00 -3.35
CA ALA A 90 7.82 -12.20 -4.43
C ALA A 90 9.27 -12.27 -3.94
N GLU A 91 9.65 -11.43 -2.96
CA GLU A 91 10.97 -11.44 -2.35
C GLU A 91 11.22 -12.70 -1.52
N LEU A 92 10.21 -13.16 -0.78
CA LEU A 92 10.29 -14.39 0.00
C LEU A 92 10.46 -15.62 -0.90
N PHE A 93 9.67 -15.72 -1.98
CA PHE A 93 9.70 -16.87 -2.89
C PHE A 93 10.97 -16.97 -3.74
N ALA A 94 11.81 -15.93 -3.77
CA ALA A 94 13.15 -16.01 -4.36
C ALA A 94 14.15 -16.80 -3.50
N ILE A 95 13.82 -17.13 -2.25
CA ILE A 95 14.70 -17.89 -1.35
C ILE A 95 14.49 -19.39 -1.54
N ASP A 96 15.56 -20.10 -1.89
CA ASP A 96 15.51 -21.55 -2.03
C ASP A 96 15.63 -22.25 -0.66
N ALA A 97 14.50 -22.40 0.03
CA ALA A 97 14.40 -23.14 1.29
C ALA A 97 13.16 -24.05 1.31
N PRO A 98 13.21 -25.22 1.98
CA PRO A 98 12.07 -26.14 2.07
C PRO A 98 10.78 -25.48 2.58
N GLU A 99 10.90 -24.62 3.60
CA GLU A 99 9.80 -23.90 4.24
C GLU A 99 9.19 -22.86 3.29
N VAL A 100 10.02 -22.13 2.55
CA VAL A 100 9.59 -21.15 1.56
C VAL A 100 8.82 -21.83 0.44
N ARG A 101 9.35 -22.92 -0.13
CA ARG A 101 8.64 -23.70 -1.16
C ARG A 101 7.34 -24.29 -0.64
N ALA A 102 7.29 -24.71 0.62
CA ALA A 102 6.05 -25.19 1.24
C ALA A 102 5.02 -24.07 1.35
N PHE A 103 5.44 -22.88 1.82
CA PHE A 103 4.57 -21.71 1.92
C PHE A 103 4.09 -21.23 0.55
N GLU A 104 4.95 -21.17 -0.47
CA GLU A 104 4.58 -20.80 -1.84
C GLU A 104 3.48 -21.70 -2.41
N ARG A 105 3.57 -23.02 -2.17
CA ARG A 105 2.51 -23.96 -2.56
C ARG A 105 1.20 -23.74 -1.83
N MET A 106 1.25 -23.37 -0.55
CA MET A 106 0.05 -23.02 0.22
C MET A 106 -0.55 -21.71 -0.30
N PHE A 107 0.28 -20.69 -0.48
CA PHE A 107 -0.12 -19.36 -0.94
C PHE A 107 -0.73 -19.38 -2.35
N SER A 108 -0.16 -20.14 -3.28
CA SER A 108 -0.68 -20.27 -4.65
C SER A 108 -2.02 -21.01 -4.75
N ARG A 109 -2.34 -21.85 -3.76
CA ARG A 109 -3.61 -22.60 -3.68
C ARG A 109 -4.69 -21.89 -2.87
N ALA A 110 -4.31 -20.89 -2.07
CA ALA A 110 -5.25 -20.12 -1.29
C ALA A 110 -6.13 -19.25 -2.21
N GLU A 111 -7.35 -18.95 -1.75
CA GLU A 111 -8.13 -17.87 -2.32
C GLU A 111 -7.40 -16.54 -2.07
N ARG A 112 -7.30 -15.71 -3.10
CA ARG A 112 -6.55 -14.44 -3.07
C ARG A 112 -7.44 -13.23 -3.35
N ALA A 113 -8.75 -13.40 -3.25
CA ALA A 113 -9.67 -12.27 -3.28
C ALA A 113 -9.31 -11.30 -2.14
N PRO A 114 -9.21 -9.99 -2.39
CA PRO A 114 -8.97 -9.03 -1.33
C PRO A 114 -10.16 -8.99 -0.38
N VAL A 115 -9.90 -8.64 0.87
CA VAL A 115 -10.97 -8.28 1.80
C VAL A 115 -11.38 -6.85 1.51
N ILE A 116 -12.63 -6.63 1.11
CA ILE A 116 -13.18 -5.27 0.94
C ILE A 116 -13.45 -4.71 2.34
N VAL A 117 -12.72 -3.66 2.69
CA VAL A 117 -12.87 -2.95 3.97
C VAL A 117 -14.01 -1.95 3.90
N ASP A 118 -14.12 -1.22 2.78
CA ASP A 118 -15.15 -0.24 2.52
C ASP A 118 -15.33 -0.03 1.01
N ALA A 119 -16.48 0.50 0.59
CA ALA A 119 -16.78 0.78 -0.81
C ALA A 119 -17.69 1.99 -0.97
N ALA A 120 -17.40 2.80 -2.00
CA ALA A 120 -18.24 3.93 -2.41
C ALA A 120 -18.65 3.77 -3.88
N SER A 121 -19.86 4.20 -4.23
CA SER A 121 -20.35 4.16 -5.61
C SER A 121 -21.03 5.46 -6.02
N VAL A 122 -20.80 5.87 -7.27
CA VAL A 122 -21.43 7.05 -7.88
C VAL A 122 -21.88 6.73 -9.29
N THR A 123 -22.93 7.42 -9.75
CA THR A 123 -23.41 7.36 -11.12
C THR A 123 -22.97 8.64 -11.85
N ALA A 124 -22.26 8.48 -12.97
CA ALA A 124 -21.80 9.58 -13.82
C ALA A 124 -22.46 9.49 -15.20
N ASN A 125 -22.86 10.63 -15.77
CA ASN A 125 -23.47 10.70 -17.10
C ASN A 125 -22.41 10.90 -18.19
#